data_AF-A0A353BXX4-F1
#
_entry.id   AF-A0A353BXX4-F1
#
_cell.length_a   1.000
_cell.length_b   1.000
_cell.length_c   1.000
_cell.angle_alpha   90.00
_cell.angle_beta   90.00
_cell.angle_gamma   90.00
#
_symmetry.space_group_name_H-M   'P 1'
#
loop_
_entity.id
_entity.type
_entity.pdbx_description
1 polymer ?
#
loop_
_entity_poly.entity_id
_entity_poly.type
_entity_poly.pdbx_seq_one_letter_code
_entity_poly.pdbx_strand_id
1 'polypeptide(L)'
;MLFIIFITTVPKKDITFLERRLNSQIALYSGLKGCVAGEEIISVAPDGSVYPCAQLVGEIFNAGNLLNEDYESIWNRSNVIKKYIPC
;
A
#
# COMPACT_ATOMS: atom_id res chain seq x y z
N MET A 1 0.76 -3.32 18.58
CA MET A 1 0.94 -1.91 18.15
C MET A 1 1.63 -1.96 16.80
N LEU A 2 0.94 -1.65 15.71
CA LEU A 2 1.50 -1.72 14.35
C LEU A 2 2.34 -0.44 14.13
N PHE A 3 3.64 -0.57 13.83
CA PHE A 3 4.44 0.58 13.41
C PHE A 3 4.20 0.79 11.91
N ILE A 4 3.32 1.71 11.55
CA ILE A 4 3.08 2.01 10.14
C ILE A 4 4.29 2.79 9.60
N ILE A 5 5.24 2.09 8.99
CA ILE A 5 6.32 2.72 8.23
C ILE A 5 5.74 3.05 6.85
N PHE A 6 5.34 4.30 6.65
CA PHE A 6 5.00 4.81 5.32
C PHE A 6 6.30 5.01 4.53
N ILE A 7 6.67 4.05 3.68
CA ILE A 7 7.76 4.23 2.71
C ILE A 7 7.21 5.00 1.51
N THR A 8 6.79 6.26 1.70
CA THR A 8 6.36 7.12 0.58
C THR A 8 7.59 7.85 0.05
N THR A 9 7.93 7.69 -1.22
CA THR A 9 8.95 8.52 -1.88
C THR A 9 8.46 9.93 -2.22
N VAL A 10 7.17 10.25 -1.96
CA VAL A 10 6.60 11.59 -2.19
C VAL A 10 5.54 11.90 -1.12
N PRO A 11 5.58 13.07 -0.45
CA PRO A 11 4.52 13.48 0.46
C PRO A 11 3.29 13.87 -0.38
N LYS A 12 2.36 12.94 -0.61
CA LYS A 12 1.07 13.26 -1.22
C LYS A 12 -0.07 12.98 -0.24
N LYS A 13 -1.00 13.93 -0.23
CA LYS A 13 -2.08 14.06 0.73
C LYS A 13 -3.13 12.98 0.40
N ASP A 14 -3.28 11.98 1.24
CA ASP A 14 -4.35 10.97 1.15
C ASP A 14 -5.72 11.62 1.43
N ILE A 15 -6.26 12.34 0.44
CA ILE A 15 -7.60 12.95 0.47
C ILE A 15 -8.65 12.11 -0.29
N THR A 16 -8.22 10.99 -0.87
CA THR A 16 -8.99 10.21 -1.83
C THR A 16 -10.28 9.62 -1.28
N PHE A 17 -10.37 9.42 0.04
CA PHE A 17 -11.62 8.98 0.67
C PHE A 17 -12.74 10.01 0.52
N LEU A 18 -12.42 11.32 0.60
CA LEU A 18 -13.39 12.41 0.46
C LEU A 18 -13.75 12.69 -1.01
N GLU A 19 -12.86 12.32 -1.94
CA GLU A 19 -13.02 12.60 -3.37
C GLU A 19 -13.49 11.39 -4.20
N ARG A 20 -14.06 10.36 -3.58
CA ARG A 20 -14.61 9.17 -4.27
C ARG A 20 -15.64 9.46 -5.37
N ARG A 21 -16.21 10.67 -5.41
CA ARG A 21 -17.18 11.12 -6.43
C ARG A 21 -16.54 11.95 -7.54
N LEU A 22 -15.24 12.20 -7.49
CA LEU A 22 -14.53 12.95 -8.52
C LEU A 22 -14.39 12.08 -9.77
N ASN A 23 -14.57 12.69 -10.94
CA ASN A 23 -14.34 12.02 -12.21
C ASN A 23 -12.87 11.59 -12.31
N SER A 24 -12.61 10.35 -12.75
CA SER A 24 -11.27 9.77 -12.80
C SER A 24 -10.28 10.55 -13.67
N GLN A 25 -10.72 11.16 -14.78
CA GLN A 25 -9.86 11.99 -15.63
C GLN A 25 -9.47 13.30 -14.92
N ILE A 26 -10.40 13.90 -14.19
CA ILE A 26 -10.13 15.13 -13.42
C ILE A 26 -9.22 14.81 -12.25
N ALA A 27 -9.45 13.71 -11.54
CA ALA A 27 -8.58 13.25 -10.47
C ALA A 27 -7.14 13.03 -10.96
N LEU A 28 -6.98 12.33 -12.09
CA LEU A 28 -5.66 12.09 -12.69
C LEU A 28 -4.98 13.39 -13.10
N TYR A 29 -5.70 14.31 -13.77
CA TYR A 29 -5.18 15.62 -14.17
C TYR A 29 -4.76 16.47 -12.96
N SER A 30 -5.53 16.41 -11.88
CA SER A 30 -5.25 17.10 -10.62
C SER A 30 -4.20 16.39 -9.75
N GLY A 31 -3.65 15.26 -10.20
CA GLY A 31 -2.62 14.49 -9.48
C GLY A 31 -3.14 13.77 -8.24
N LEU A 32 -4.46 13.62 -8.13
CA LEU A 32 -5.16 12.91 -7.07
C LEU A 32 -5.19 11.42 -7.43
N LYS A 33 -4.49 10.61 -6.64
CA LYS A 33 -4.45 9.16 -6.81
C LYS A 33 -5.47 8.46 -5.93
N GLY A 34 -5.92 7.30 -6.42
CA GLY A 34 -6.77 6.32 -5.76
C GLY A 34 -6.22 5.80 -4.41
N CYS A 35 -6.72 4.65 -3.98
CA CYS A 35 -5.99 3.84 -3.01
C CYS A 35 -4.64 3.44 -3.61
N VAL A 36 -3.53 3.68 -2.91
CA VAL A 36 -2.15 3.37 -3.35
C VAL A 36 -1.53 2.17 -2.61
N ALA A 37 -2.38 1.33 -2.00
CA ALA A 37 -1.96 0.17 -1.22
C ALA A 37 -1.16 -0.83 -2.09
N GLY A 38 0.05 -1.17 -1.66
CA GLY A 38 0.96 -2.05 -2.41
C GLY A 38 1.60 -1.43 -3.66
N GLU A 39 1.21 -0.21 -4.07
CA GLU A 39 1.83 0.54 -5.17
C GLU A 39 2.88 1.54 -4.64
N GLU A 40 2.53 2.30 -3.60
CA GLU A 40 3.40 3.32 -3.03
C GLU A 40 3.61 3.14 -1.52
N ILE A 41 2.72 2.39 -0.87
CA ILE A 41 2.77 2.13 0.57
C ILE A 41 2.69 0.64 0.85
N ILE A 42 3.42 0.20 1.87
CA ILE A 42 3.21 -1.05 2.58
C ILE A 42 3.26 -0.77 4.06
N SER A 43 2.64 -1.63 4.87
CA SER A 43 2.74 -1.58 6.31
C SER A 43 3.57 -2.76 6.79
N VAL A 44 4.42 -2.51 7.78
CA VAL A 44 5.26 -3.54 8.40
C VAL A 44 4.89 -3.63 9.87
N ALA A 45 4.54 -4.81 10.35
CA ALA A 45 4.29 -5.05 11.76
C ALA A 45 5.62 -5.25 12.52
N PRO A 46 5.64 -5.10 13.86
CA PRO A 46 6.87 -5.21 14.64
C PRO A 46 7.54 -6.60 14.58
N ASP A 47 6.77 -7.63 14.24
CA ASP A 47 7.24 -9.00 14.01
C ASP A 47 7.83 -9.20 12.60
N GLY A 48 7.91 -8.14 11.80
CA GLY A 48 8.40 -8.15 10.41
C GLY A 48 7.35 -8.52 9.37
N SER A 49 6.11 -8.84 9.77
CA SER A 49 5.04 -9.20 8.83
C SER A 49 4.66 -7.99 7.96
N VAL A 50 4.51 -8.21 6.66
CA VAL A 50 4.26 -7.16 5.65
C VAL A 50 2.83 -7.22 5.17
N TYR A 51 2.21 -6.05 5.00
CA TYR A 51 0.83 -5.89 4.55
C TYR A 51 0.73 -4.79 3.47
N PRO A 52 -0.24 -4.83 2.55
CA PRO A 52 -0.41 -3.82 1.50
C PRO A 52 -0.70 -2.40 2.03
N CYS A 53 -1.31 -2.28 3.21
CA CYS A 53 -1.65 -1.00 3.84
C CYS A 53 -1.96 -1.24 5.32
N ALA A 54 -1.87 -0.20 6.15
CA ALA A 54 -2.20 -0.24 7.56
C ALA A 54 -3.67 -0.64 7.85
N GLN A 55 -4.59 -0.41 6.91
CA GLN A 55 -5.99 -0.79 7.04
C GLN A 55 -6.25 -2.24 6.61
N LEU A 56 -5.32 -2.86 5.87
CA LEU A 56 -5.43 -4.22 5.34
C LEU A 56 -4.53 -5.16 6.14
N VAL A 57 -4.82 -5.28 7.43
CA VAL A 57 -4.09 -6.17 8.35
C VAL A 57 -4.90 -7.44 8.62
N GLY A 58 -4.24 -8.59 8.59
CA GLY A 58 -4.84 -9.91 8.80
C GLY A 58 -4.15 -11.01 7.98
N GLU A 59 -4.36 -12.28 8.33
CA GLU A 59 -3.66 -13.40 7.68
C GLU A 59 -3.86 -13.43 6.16
N ILE A 60 -5.07 -13.10 5.69
CA ILE A 60 -5.40 -13.05 4.26
C ILE A 60 -4.69 -11.92 3.49
N PHE A 61 -4.16 -10.93 4.21
CA PHE A 61 -3.45 -9.78 3.66
C PHE A 61 -1.95 -9.83 3.98
N ASN A 62 -1.45 -10.90 4.60
CA ASN A 62 -0.03 -11.05 4.86
C ASN A 62 0.71 -11.32 3.54
N ALA A 63 1.60 -10.40 3.18
CA ALA A 63 2.37 -10.45 1.95
C ALA A 63 3.72 -11.16 2.10
N GLY A 64 4.18 -11.40 3.33
CA GLY A 64 5.50 -11.98 3.64
C GLY A 64 6.08 -11.43 4.95
N ASN A 65 7.34 -11.77 5.24
CA ASN A 65 8.02 -11.27 6.44
C ASN A 65 9.46 -10.80 6.14
N LEU A 66 9.77 -9.53 6.42
CA LEU A 66 11.08 -8.91 6.13
C LEU A 66 12.24 -9.45 6.97
N LEU A 67 11.98 -10.18 8.05
CA LEU A 67 13.01 -10.85 8.82
C LEU A 67 13.50 -12.13 8.13
N ASN A 68 12.68 -12.70 7.23
CA ASN A 68 12.94 -13.98 6.57
C ASN A 68 13.24 -13.84 5.08
N GLU A 69 12.73 -12.77 4.45
CA GLU A 69 12.77 -12.56 3.01
C GLU A 69 13.21 -11.13 2.69
N ASP A 70 13.80 -10.95 1.50
CA ASP A 70 14.16 -9.62 1.03
C ASP A 70 12.94 -8.81 0.58
N TYR A 71 13.04 -7.49 0.74
CA TYR A 71 11.97 -6.56 0.36
C TYR A 71 11.56 -6.67 -1.11
N GLU A 72 12.53 -6.83 -2.01
CA GLU A 72 12.29 -6.85 -3.45
C GLU A 72 11.45 -8.07 -3.86
N SER A 73 11.73 -9.23 -3.25
CA SER A 73 10.95 -10.45 -3.40
C SER A 73 9.52 -10.26 -2.91
N ILE A 74 9.32 -9.71 -1.71
CA ILE A 74 7.98 -9.46 -1.18
C ILE A 74 7.21 -8.49 -2.08
N TRP A 75 7.83 -7.38 -2.48
CA TRP A 75 7.19 -6.35 -3.29
C TRP A 75 6.82 -6.84 -4.70
N ASN A 76 7.76 -7.49 -5.39
CA ASN A 76 7.58 -7.87 -6.79
C ASN A 76 6.94 -9.23 -7.00
N ARG A 77 6.90 -10.10 -5.98
CA ARG A 77 6.39 -11.49 -6.13
C ARG A 77 5.16 -11.78 -5.32
N SER A 78 4.86 -11.02 -4.27
CA SER A 78 3.68 -11.29 -3.46
C SER A 78 2.39 -11.08 -4.25
N ASN A 79 1.63 -12.16 -4.42
CA ASN A 79 0.31 -12.12 -5.04
C ASN A 79 -0.66 -11.23 -4.25
N VAL A 80 -0.40 -11.05 -2.95
CA VAL A 80 -1.21 -10.19 -2.09
C VAL A 80 -0.98 -8.73 -2.45
N ILE A 81 0.27 -8.28 -2.62
CA ILE A 81 0.57 -6.90 -3.01
C ILE A 81 0.07 -6.61 -4.42
N LYS A 82 0.33 -7.51 -5.39
CA LYS A 82 -0.10 -7.34 -6.79
C LYS A 82 -1.61 -7.19 -6.97
N LYS A 83 -2.40 -7.75 -6.06
CA LYS A 83 -3.86 -7.62 -6.10
C LYS A 83 -4.35 -6.17 -5.90
N TYR A 84 -3.55 -5.34 -5.23
CA TYR A 84 -3.93 -3.98 -4.86
C TYR A 84 -3.23 -2.89 -5.67
N ILE A 85 -2.26 -3.25 -6.52
CA ILE A 85 -1.67 -2.33 -7.49
C ILE A 85 -2.75 -2.05 -8.56
N PRO A 86 -3.25 -0.81 -8.68
CA PRO A 86 -4.17 -0.45 -9.76
C PRO A 86 -3.43 -0.53 -11.10
N CYS A 87 -4.07 -1.14 -12.11
CA CYS A 87 -3.59 -1.12 -13.50
C CYS A 87 -3.59 0.30 -14.09
#